data_AF-A0A9D9UL23-F1
#
_entry.id   AF-A0A9D9UL23-F1
#
_cell.length_a   1.000
_cell.length_b   1.000
_cell.length_c   1.000
_cell.angle_alpha   90.00
_cell.angle_beta   90.00
_cell.angle_gamma   90.00
#
_symmetry.space_group_name_H-M   'P 1'
#
loop_
_entity.id
_entity.type
_entity.pdbx_description
1 polymer ?
#
loop_
_entity_poly.entity_id
_entity_poly.type
_entity_poly.pdbx_seq_one_letter_code
_entity_poly.pdbx_strand_id
1 'polypeptide(L)'
;MESNFTEKYNIPLIAAVLAGIGILVPIYIGYNSDFHQSSSFSVSMAMLFAGMIVESLRLSESWKSISLIFVGAYLFSLFTFLTIQNKSTYNIDILVDALPFMFIFYFTIIFAFIFRDKVTAKLSEGVTLLQTLAIVYWILDAELLTYKSWWIYALLAVVCIFSLFASINALTNLHLSENIRIMLSMWSSIIMMIFAVDNIIDVFNQPDLNATLNNNQMIDIGVKYFLLGVSSLYMMQNYLLLIAFIPGKKDKYSTDSERISAAARELEQSRQDHLSRYSDDQVPFSLAVLCILYASSIFGINYFYNVVSKQSAIWLVFFSFPLIISGLKKIKI
;
A
#
# COMPACT_ATOMS: atom_id res chain seq x y z
N MET A 1 14.49 -37.44 10.94
CA MET A 1 15.81 -36.98 11.41
C MET A 1 15.86 -35.48 11.18
N GLU A 2 15.07 -34.75 11.97
CA GLU A 2 15.06 -33.29 12.00
C GLU A 2 16.18 -32.85 12.93
N SER A 3 17.36 -32.56 12.37
CA SER A 3 18.38 -31.85 13.14
C SER A 3 18.08 -30.35 13.07
N ASN A 4 17.98 -29.76 14.25
CA ASN A 4 17.73 -28.36 14.51
C ASN A 4 18.58 -27.44 13.63
N PHE A 5 17.95 -26.82 12.63
CA PHE A 5 18.57 -25.79 11.78
C PHE A 5 19.07 -24.59 12.61
N THR A 6 18.50 -24.40 13.81
CA THR A 6 18.87 -23.40 14.82
C THR A 6 20.17 -23.67 15.56
N GLU A 7 20.66 -24.91 15.63
CA GLU A 7 21.95 -25.22 16.31
C GLU A 7 23.16 -25.07 15.39
N LYS A 8 22.98 -25.21 14.08
CA LYS A 8 24.11 -25.16 13.12
C LYS A 8 24.60 -23.74 12.84
N TYR A 9 23.76 -22.74 13.05
CA TYR A 9 24.10 -21.33 12.85
C TYR A 9 23.85 -20.57 14.14
N ASN A 10 24.86 -19.83 14.59
CA ASN A 10 24.78 -19.00 15.80
C ASN A 10 23.96 -17.73 15.50
N ILE A 11 22.69 -17.91 15.16
CA ILE A 11 21.72 -16.88 14.76
C ILE A 11 21.70 -15.69 15.75
N PRO A 12 21.82 -15.87 17.08
CA PRO A 12 21.88 -14.76 18.02
C PRO A 12 23.13 -13.88 17.83
N LEU A 13 24.28 -14.50 17.54
CA LEU A 13 25.55 -13.80 17.31
C LEU A 13 25.52 -13.05 15.98
N ILE A 14 25.02 -13.67 14.92
CA ILE A 14 24.89 -13.04 13.60
C ILE A 14 23.93 -11.85 13.67
N ALA A 15 22.79 -12.00 14.36
CA ALA A 15 21.85 -10.91 14.59
C ALA A 15 22.48 -9.77 15.42
N ALA A 16 23.26 -10.08 16.45
CA ALA A 16 23.96 -9.09 17.27
C ALA A 16 25.05 -8.33 16.49
N VAL A 17 25.81 -9.04 15.62
CA VAL A 17 26.81 -8.42 14.75
C VAL A 17 26.17 -7.52 13.70
N LEU A 18 25.08 -7.97 13.08
CA LEU A 18 24.33 -7.19 12.09
C LEU A 18 23.66 -5.97 12.73
N ALA A 19 23.11 -6.10 13.94
CA ALA A 19 22.60 -4.97 14.72
C ALA A 19 23.74 -3.99 15.11
N GLY A 20 24.91 -4.51 15.48
CA GLY A 20 26.10 -3.70 15.79
C GLY A 20 26.60 -2.90 14.58
N ILE A 21 26.75 -3.55 13.41
CA ILE A 21 27.05 -2.88 12.14
C ILE A 21 25.97 -1.86 11.81
N GLY A 22 24.71 -2.24 12.05
CA GLY A 22 23.57 -1.40 11.84
C GLY A 22 23.53 -0.12 12.68
N ILE A 23 24.10 -0.12 13.88
CA ILE A 23 24.20 1.06 14.76
C ILE A 23 25.45 1.87 14.44
N LEU A 24 26.58 1.19 14.16
CA LEU A 24 27.86 1.84 13.91
C LEU A 24 27.90 2.60 12.59
N VAL A 25 27.21 2.12 11.55
CA VAL A 25 27.17 2.77 10.23
C VAL A 25 26.49 4.16 10.30
N PRO A 26 25.29 4.33 10.87
CA PRO A 26 24.70 5.65 11.08
C PRO A 26 25.51 6.57 11.97
N ILE A 27 26.13 6.05 13.04
CA ILE A 27 26.98 6.86 13.93
C ILE A 27 28.22 7.36 13.19
N TYR A 28 28.86 6.49 12.40
CA TYR A 28 30.01 6.85 11.57
C TYR A 28 29.66 7.87 10.49
N ILE A 29 28.49 7.73 9.86
CA ILE A 29 27.99 8.70 8.89
C ILE A 29 27.65 10.02 9.58
N GLY A 30 26.97 9.97 10.72
CA GLY A 30 26.59 11.12 11.55
C GLY A 30 27.77 11.93 12.07
N TYR A 31 28.88 11.26 12.38
CA TYR A 31 30.10 11.92 12.83
C TYR A 31 30.89 12.58 11.68
N ASN A 32 30.78 12.06 10.45
CA ASN A 32 31.56 12.52 9.30
C ASN A 32 30.80 13.44 8.35
N SER A 33 29.51 13.66 8.56
CA SER A 33 28.71 14.64 7.81
C SER A 33 28.43 15.83 8.71
N ASP A 34 28.63 17.04 8.19
CA ASP A 34 28.22 18.29 8.86
C ASP A 34 26.68 18.31 8.94
N PHE A 35 26.13 17.61 9.93
CA PHE A 35 24.70 17.28 10.13
C PHE A 35 23.83 18.48 10.51
N HIS A 36 24.12 19.66 9.98
CA HIS A 36 23.47 20.91 10.41
C HIS A 36 22.24 21.31 9.59
N GLN A 37 21.73 20.49 8.66
CA GLN A 37 20.55 20.86 7.89
C GLN A 37 19.73 19.71 7.26
N SER A 38 20.05 18.43 7.51
CA SER A 38 19.34 17.34 6.85
C SER A 38 18.01 17.00 7.55
N SER A 39 16.92 17.13 6.79
CA SER A 39 15.53 16.84 7.15
C SER A 39 15.19 15.34 7.25
N SER A 40 16.19 14.45 7.23
CA SER A 40 16.00 13.02 6.96
C SER A 40 15.19 12.30 8.05
N PHE A 41 15.05 12.88 9.24
CA PHE A 41 14.27 12.32 10.35
C PHE A 41 13.28 13.34 10.92
N SER A 42 12.36 13.80 10.09
CA SER A 42 11.34 14.75 10.51
C SER A 42 10.22 14.13 11.35
N VAL A 43 9.48 14.98 12.07
CA VAL A 43 8.27 14.57 12.81
C VAL A 43 7.28 13.87 11.86
N SER A 44 7.23 14.28 10.60
CA SER A 44 6.39 13.69 9.55
C SER A 44 6.76 12.23 9.31
N MET A 45 8.06 11.96 9.22
CA MET A 45 8.59 10.61 9.05
C MET A 45 8.33 9.73 10.28
N ALA A 46 8.42 10.29 11.48
CA ALA A 46 8.06 9.59 12.72
C ALA A 46 6.57 9.19 12.75
N MET A 47 5.67 10.06 12.27
CA MET A 47 4.24 9.74 12.16
C MET A 47 3.96 8.60 11.17
N LEU A 48 4.68 8.58 10.04
CA LEU A 48 4.60 7.47 9.08
C LEU A 48 5.07 6.15 9.73
N PHE A 49 6.21 6.15 10.40
CA PHE A 49 6.68 4.97 11.13
C PHE A 49 5.69 4.50 12.19
N ALA A 50 5.10 5.43 12.94
CA ALA A 50 4.08 5.10 13.93
C ALA A 50 2.88 4.39 13.28
N GLY A 51 2.36 4.92 12.15
CA GLY A 51 1.26 4.29 11.42
C GLY A 51 1.60 2.89 10.93
N MET A 52 2.79 2.71 10.35
CA MET A 52 3.28 1.43 9.87
C MET A 52 3.42 0.40 11.01
N ILE A 53 4.03 0.79 12.14
CA ILE A 53 4.22 -0.09 13.31
C ILE A 53 2.88 -0.46 13.94
N VAL A 54 1.98 0.51 14.14
CA VAL A 54 0.64 0.27 14.72
C VAL A 54 -0.12 -0.74 13.88
N GLU A 55 -0.11 -0.59 12.56
CA GLU A 55 -0.79 -1.51 11.67
C GLU A 55 -0.12 -2.89 11.64
N SER A 56 1.21 -2.93 11.62
CA SER A 56 1.96 -4.18 11.73
C SER A 56 1.68 -4.93 13.04
N LEU A 57 1.50 -4.23 14.15
CA LEU A 57 1.12 -4.83 15.44
C LEU A 57 -0.28 -5.40 15.41
N ARG A 58 -1.23 -4.66 14.84
CA ARG A 58 -2.61 -5.11 14.68
C ARG A 58 -2.69 -6.40 13.87
N LEU A 59 -1.89 -6.53 12.82
CA LEU A 59 -1.90 -7.72 11.95
C LEU A 59 -1.07 -8.87 12.53
N SER A 60 0.15 -8.61 13.00
CA SER A 60 1.05 -9.68 13.45
C SER A 60 0.73 -10.20 14.86
N GLU A 61 0.10 -9.38 15.71
CA GLU A 61 -0.13 -9.64 17.14
C GLU A 61 1.15 -9.96 17.93
N SER A 62 2.34 -9.67 17.38
CA SER A 62 3.62 -10.07 17.95
C SER A 62 4.71 -9.03 17.70
N TRP A 63 5.15 -8.39 18.78
CA TRP A 63 6.33 -7.51 18.77
C TRP A 63 7.59 -8.23 18.32
N LYS A 64 7.76 -9.51 18.64
CA LYS A 64 8.94 -10.29 18.25
C LYS A 64 9.07 -10.39 16.73
N SER A 65 7.96 -10.63 16.04
CA SER A 65 7.93 -10.74 14.58
C SER A 65 8.24 -9.40 13.93
N ILE A 66 7.69 -8.31 14.46
CA ILE A 66 7.93 -6.95 13.96
C ILE A 66 9.39 -6.55 14.16
N SER A 67 9.96 -6.80 15.34
CA SER A 67 11.37 -6.50 15.60
C SER A 67 12.30 -7.24 14.66
N LEU A 68 11.98 -8.50 14.32
CA LEU A 68 12.77 -9.27 13.35
C LEU A 68 12.67 -8.67 11.94
N ILE A 69 11.47 -8.31 11.50
CA ILE A 69 11.24 -7.65 10.20
C ILE A 69 11.93 -6.30 10.16
N PHE A 70 11.86 -5.53 11.25
CA PHE A 70 12.53 -4.25 11.40
C PHE A 70 14.04 -4.40 11.20
N VAL A 71 14.67 -5.33 11.91
CA VAL A 71 16.12 -5.60 11.76
C VAL A 71 16.44 -6.03 10.32
N GLY A 72 15.65 -6.93 9.74
CA GLY A 72 15.83 -7.37 8.35
C GLY A 72 15.74 -6.21 7.36
N ALA A 73 14.66 -5.43 7.42
CA ALA A 73 14.42 -4.26 6.57
C ALA A 73 15.52 -3.20 6.72
N TYR A 74 15.98 -3.00 7.94
CA TYR A 74 17.07 -2.09 8.23
C TYR A 74 18.37 -2.53 7.57
N LEU A 75 18.75 -3.80 7.69
CA LEU A 75 19.93 -4.34 7.02
C LEU A 75 19.81 -4.25 5.50
N PHE A 76 18.63 -4.53 4.95
CA PHE A 76 18.39 -4.36 3.52
C PHE A 76 18.49 -2.90 3.07
N SER A 77 18.02 -1.95 3.88
CA SER A 77 18.11 -0.52 3.56
C SER A 77 19.55 -0.01 3.47
N LEU A 78 20.50 -0.66 4.15
CA LEU A 78 21.92 -0.35 4.06
C LEU A 78 22.56 -0.73 2.71
N PHE A 79 21.94 -1.61 1.91
CA PHE A 79 22.43 -1.90 0.55
C PHE A 79 22.42 -0.68 -0.37
N THR A 80 21.64 0.36 -0.05
CA THR A 80 21.66 1.64 -0.76
C THR A 80 23.08 2.22 -0.78
N PHE A 81 23.88 2.00 0.29
CA PHE A 81 25.25 2.50 0.37
C PHE A 81 26.25 1.78 -0.55
N LEU A 82 25.95 0.56 -0.97
CA LEU A 82 26.81 -0.23 -1.85
C LEU A 82 26.63 0.14 -3.33
N THR A 83 25.43 0.58 -3.72
CA THR A 83 25.04 0.72 -5.13
C THR A 83 25.55 2.03 -5.77
N ILE A 84 25.89 3.06 -4.96
CA ILE A 84 26.23 4.41 -5.44
C ILE A 84 27.74 4.67 -5.51
N GLN A 85 28.59 3.69 -5.19
CA GLN A 85 30.06 3.84 -5.21
C GLN A 85 30.66 4.08 -6.61
N ASN A 86 29.86 3.98 -7.68
CA ASN A 86 30.34 3.98 -9.07
C ASN A 86 30.23 5.36 -9.79
N LYS A 87 29.99 6.46 -9.07
CA LYS A 87 29.95 7.83 -9.65
C LYS A 87 30.95 8.73 -8.92
N SER A 88 31.74 9.50 -9.67
CA SER A 88 32.84 10.33 -9.16
C SER A 88 32.41 11.52 -8.28
N THR A 89 31.12 11.72 -8.07
CA THR A 89 30.53 12.69 -7.15
C THR A 89 29.64 11.95 -6.15
N TYR A 90 30.28 11.35 -5.14
CA TYR A 90 29.60 10.66 -4.07
C TYR A 90 28.97 11.70 -3.12
N ASN A 91 27.65 11.89 -3.20
CA ASN A 91 26.91 12.76 -2.29
C ASN A 91 26.25 11.89 -1.21
N ILE A 92 26.86 11.87 -0.02
CA ILE A 92 26.40 11.10 1.14
C ILE A 92 25.02 11.59 1.60
N ASP A 93 24.70 12.87 1.42
CA ASP A 93 23.45 13.46 1.92
C ASP A 93 22.23 12.84 1.24
N ILE A 94 22.29 12.66 -0.09
CA ILE A 94 21.23 11.99 -0.87
C ILE A 94 20.96 10.57 -0.36
N LEU A 95 22.02 9.89 0.05
CA LEU A 95 21.97 8.51 0.48
C LEU A 95 21.43 8.37 1.90
N VAL A 96 21.78 9.30 2.79
CA VAL A 96 21.19 9.44 4.12
C VAL A 96 19.71 9.81 4.01
N ASP A 97 19.35 10.74 3.12
CA ASP A 97 17.96 11.12 2.87
C ASP A 97 17.12 9.98 2.30
N ALA A 98 17.71 9.10 1.48
CA ALA A 98 17.01 7.94 0.91
C ALA A 98 16.81 6.79 1.91
N LEU A 99 17.60 6.71 2.98
CA LEU A 99 17.61 5.58 3.92
C LEU A 99 16.22 5.30 4.55
N PRO A 100 15.49 6.29 5.08
CA PRO A 100 14.19 6.05 5.70
C PRO A 100 13.14 5.51 4.70
N PHE A 101 13.21 5.95 3.44
CA PHE A 101 12.34 5.47 2.37
C PHE A 101 12.66 4.02 1.98
N MET A 102 13.95 3.71 1.82
CA MET A 102 14.40 2.36 1.53
C MET A 102 14.05 1.40 2.67
N PHE A 103 14.15 1.86 3.91
CA PHE A 103 13.69 1.11 5.07
C PHE A 103 12.18 0.82 5.01
N ILE A 104 11.30 1.82 4.78
CA ILE A 104 9.85 1.57 4.62
C ILE A 104 9.60 0.57 3.50
N PHE A 105 10.27 0.74 2.36
CA PHE A 105 10.08 -0.12 1.19
C PHE A 105 10.40 -1.59 1.52
N TYR A 106 11.57 -1.86 2.11
CA TYR A 106 11.92 -3.23 2.49
C TYR A 106 11.05 -3.76 3.63
N PHE A 107 10.71 -2.92 4.61
CA PHE A 107 9.84 -3.31 5.71
C PHE A 107 8.48 -3.76 5.19
N THR A 108 7.84 -2.94 4.35
CA THR A 108 6.52 -3.24 3.79
C THR A 108 6.56 -4.47 2.88
N ILE A 109 7.62 -4.69 2.09
CA ILE A 109 7.79 -5.91 1.28
C ILE A 109 7.90 -7.16 2.15
N ILE A 110 8.83 -7.15 3.11
CA ILE A 110 9.09 -8.31 3.97
C ILE A 110 7.83 -8.62 4.78
N PHE A 111 7.16 -7.59 5.30
CA PHE A 111 5.91 -7.75 6.04
C PHE A 111 4.79 -8.32 5.18
N ALA A 112 4.58 -7.77 3.97
CA ALA A 112 3.57 -8.26 3.04
C ALA A 112 3.82 -9.72 2.63
N PHE A 113 5.08 -10.14 2.50
CA PHE A 113 5.44 -11.52 2.18
C PHE A 113 5.18 -12.48 3.36
N ILE A 114 5.58 -12.11 4.58
CA ILE A 114 5.44 -12.97 5.77
C ILE A 114 3.99 -13.05 6.24
N PHE A 115 3.28 -11.93 6.24
CA PHE A 115 1.90 -11.82 6.75
C PHE A 115 0.88 -11.71 5.62
N ARG A 116 1.17 -12.33 4.48
CA ARG A 116 0.38 -12.26 3.26
C ARG A 116 -1.12 -12.44 3.48
N ASP A 117 -1.50 -13.49 4.21
CA ASP A 117 -2.91 -13.83 4.44
C ASP A 117 -3.63 -12.82 5.34
N LYS A 118 -2.88 -12.09 6.18
CA LYS A 118 -3.42 -11.08 7.10
C LYS A 118 -3.51 -9.70 6.46
N VAL A 119 -2.54 -9.35 5.62
CA VAL A 119 -2.51 -8.07 4.88
C VAL A 119 -3.50 -8.10 3.70
N THR A 120 -3.72 -9.28 3.12
CA THR A 120 -4.67 -9.44 2.01
C THR A 120 -6.10 -9.37 2.55
N ALA A 121 -6.69 -8.17 2.47
CA ALA A 121 -8.08 -7.97 2.82
C ALA A 121 -8.99 -8.85 1.96
N LYS A 122 -9.92 -9.57 2.58
CA LYS A 122 -11.00 -10.25 1.86
C LYS A 122 -11.87 -9.22 1.15
N LEU A 123 -11.98 -9.36 -0.15
CA LEU A 123 -12.79 -8.51 -1.01
C LEU A 123 -14.18 -9.12 -1.21
N SER A 124 -15.16 -8.25 -1.37
CA SER A 124 -16.51 -8.59 -1.84
C SER A 124 -16.92 -7.57 -2.89
N GLU A 125 -18.00 -7.85 -3.61
CA GLU A 125 -18.59 -6.93 -4.59
C GLU A 125 -18.89 -5.56 -3.98
N GLY A 126 -19.35 -5.55 -2.72
CA GLY A 126 -19.63 -4.32 -1.98
C GLY A 126 -18.38 -3.46 -1.74
N VAL A 127 -17.23 -4.09 -1.47
CA VAL A 127 -15.94 -3.37 -1.33
C VAL A 127 -15.48 -2.84 -2.69
N THR A 128 -15.61 -3.63 -3.76
CA THR A 128 -15.25 -3.18 -5.12
C THR A 128 -16.17 -2.07 -5.61
N LEU A 129 -17.45 -2.10 -5.25
CA LEU A 129 -18.42 -1.02 -5.48
C LEU A 129 -18.01 0.26 -4.72
N LEU A 130 -17.65 0.14 -3.44
CA LEU A 130 -17.18 1.27 -2.64
C LEU A 130 -15.94 1.94 -3.27
N GLN A 131 -14.96 1.13 -3.68
CA GLN A 131 -13.76 1.59 -4.37
C GLN A 131 -14.07 2.22 -5.73
N THR A 132 -15.04 1.67 -6.45
CA THR A 132 -15.53 2.20 -7.72
C THR A 132 -16.15 3.59 -7.54
N LEU A 133 -16.95 3.79 -6.50
CA LEU A 133 -17.50 5.12 -6.18
C LEU A 133 -16.40 6.10 -5.78
N ALA A 134 -15.39 5.63 -5.04
CA ALA A 134 -14.24 6.44 -4.67
C ALA A 134 -13.42 6.89 -5.89
N ILE A 135 -13.20 6.03 -6.90
CA ILE A 135 -12.41 6.43 -8.09
C ILE A 135 -13.18 7.43 -8.95
N VAL A 136 -14.51 7.32 -9.01
CA VAL A 136 -15.37 8.32 -9.66
C VAL A 136 -15.25 9.66 -8.94
N TYR A 137 -15.37 9.67 -7.60
CA TYR A 137 -15.15 10.90 -6.81
C TYR A 137 -13.76 11.50 -7.08
N TRP A 138 -12.71 10.67 -7.04
CA TRP A 138 -11.34 11.09 -7.29
C TRP A 138 -11.16 11.71 -8.69
N ILE A 139 -11.78 11.14 -9.72
CA ILE A 139 -11.75 11.68 -11.09
C ILE A 139 -12.38 13.08 -11.17
N LEU A 140 -13.52 13.27 -10.51
CA LEU A 140 -14.25 14.53 -10.49
C LEU A 140 -13.46 15.61 -9.76
N ASP A 141 -12.92 15.28 -8.59
CA ASP A 141 -12.15 16.19 -7.74
C ASP A 141 -10.78 16.53 -8.34
N ALA A 142 -10.13 15.59 -9.03
CA ALA A 142 -8.89 15.84 -9.78
C ALA A 142 -9.10 16.63 -11.09
N GLU A 143 -10.33 17.03 -11.40
CA GLU A 143 -10.71 17.76 -12.61
C GLU A 143 -10.26 17.08 -13.91
N LEU A 144 -10.13 15.75 -13.92
CA LEU A 144 -9.61 14.98 -15.06
C LEU A 144 -10.44 15.17 -16.33
N LEU A 145 -11.73 15.47 -16.18
CA LEU A 145 -12.65 15.75 -17.29
C LEU A 145 -12.36 17.06 -18.02
N THR A 146 -11.61 17.99 -17.42
CA THR A 146 -11.28 19.28 -18.03
C THR A 146 -10.13 19.19 -19.02
N TYR A 147 -9.28 18.16 -18.89
CA TYR A 147 -8.11 17.99 -19.72
C TYR A 147 -8.48 17.43 -21.09
N LYS A 148 -8.17 18.22 -22.14
CA LYS A 148 -8.46 17.87 -23.53
C LYS A 148 -7.37 16.98 -24.12
N SER A 149 -7.21 15.77 -23.58
CA SER A 149 -6.24 14.79 -24.08
C SER A 149 -6.86 13.43 -24.38
N TRP A 150 -6.54 12.87 -25.55
CA TRP A 150 -7.09 11.58 -25.99
C TRP A 150 -6.73 10.42 -25.04
N TRP A 151 -5.53 10.45 -24.43
CA TRP A 151 -5.09 9.41 -23.50
C TRP A 151 -5.86 9.48 -22.17
N ILE A 152 -6.30 10.68 -21.76
CA ILE A 152 -7.16 10.86 -20.58
C ILE A 152 -8.55 10.31 -20.89
N TYR A 153 -9.11 10.60 -22.07
CA TYR A 153 -10.39 10.01 -22.47
C TYR A 153 -10.34 8.48 -22.57
N ALA A 154 -9.23 7.91 -23.08
CA ALA A 154 -9.03 6.47 -23.09
C ALA A 154 -8.99 5.88 -21.66
N LEU A 155 -8.26 6.53 -20.76
CA LEU A 155 -8.21 6.13 -19.34
C LEU A 155 -9.59 6.20 -18.69
N LEU A 156 -10.34 7.30 -18.89
CA LEU A 156 -11.68 7.49 -18.36
C LEU A 156 -12.67 6.45 -18.90
N ALA A 157 -12.55 6.07 -20.19
CA ALA A 157 -13.36 5.02 -20.78
C ALA A 157 -13.10 3.66 -20.11
N VAL A 158 -11.83 3.32 -19.86
CA VAL A 158 -11.45 2.10 -19.13
C VAL A 158 -12.04 2.13 -17.72
N VAL A 159 -11.84 3.22 -16.97
CA VAL A 159 -12.40 3.36 -15.62
C VAL A 159 -13.92 3.21 -15.63
N CYS A 160 -14.61 3.85 -16.59
CA CYS A 160 -16.06 3.77 -16.72
C CYS A 160 -16.53 2.33 -16.97
N ILE A 161 -15.89 1.60 -17.90
CA ILE A 161 -16.23 0.20 -18.20
C ILE A 161 -16.09 -0.69 -16.96
N PHE A 162 -14.94 -0.62 -16.27
CA PHE A 162 -14.73 -1.44 -15.08
C PHE A 162 -15.61 -1.01 -13.89
N SER A 163 -15.93 0.28 -13.79
CA SER A 163 -16.85 0.81 -12.77
C SER A 163 -18.28 0.29 -12.98
N LEU A 164 -18.75 0.31 -14.24
CA LEU A 164 -20.05 -0.26 -14.60
C LEU A 164 -20.07 -1.77 -14.36
N PHE A 165 -19.01 -2.47 -14.75
CA PHE A 165 -18.88 -3.90 -14.51
C PHE A 165 -18.95 -4.25 -13.02
N ALA A 166 -18.22 -3.54 -12.16
CA ALA A 166 -18.27 -3.74 -10.71
C ALA A 166 -19.66 -3.43 -10.14
N SER A 167 -20.29 -2.35 -10.60
CA SER A 167 -21.61 -1.93 -10.13
C SER A 167 -22.71 -2.91 -10.52
N ILE A 168 -22.67 -3.44 -11.75
CA ILE A 168 -23.62 -4.45 -12.21
C ILE A 168 -23.52 -5.70 -11.34
N ASN A 169 -22.32 -6.24 -11.14
CA ASN A 169 -22.14 -7.45 -10.33
C ASN A 169 -22.66 -7.22 -8.90
N ALA A 170 -22.31 -6.10 -8.27
CA ALA A 170 -22.76 -5.78 -6.91
C ALA A 170 -24.27 -5.54 -6.75
N LEU A 171 -24.98 -5.13 -7.82
CA LEU A 171 -26.42 -4.83 -7.77
C LEU A 171 -27.30 -5.98 -8.24
N THR A 172 -26.76 -6.93 -9.00
CA THR A 172 -27.57 -7.98 -9.65
C THR A 172 -27.52 -9.33 -8.93
N ASN A 173 -26.75 -9.46 -7.84
CA ASN A 173 -26.54 -10.72 -7.10
C ASN A 173 -26.23 -11.90 -8.03
N LEU A 174 -25.51 -11.65 -9.13
CA LEU A 174 -25.17 -12.69 -10.10
C LEU A 174 -24.06 -13.55 -9.50
N HIS A 175 -24.25 -14.86 -9.55
CA HIS A 175 -23.23 -15.78 -9.06
C HIS A 175 -21.90 -15.55 -9.78
N LEU A 176 -20.88 -15.23 -9.01
CA LEU A 176 -19.57 -14.87 -9.53
C LEU A 176 -18.78 -16.09 -9.98
N SER A 177 -18.58 -16.21 -11.29
CA SER A 177 -17.57 -17.12 -11.81
C SER A 177 -16.15 -16.72 -11.37
N GLU A 178 -15.22 -17.68 -11.38
CA GLU A 178 -13.81 -17.43 -11.04
C GLU A 178 -13.21 -16.27 -11.85
N ASN A 179 -13.51 -16.21 -13.15
CA ASN A 179 -13.00 -15.15 -14.03
C ASN A 179 -13.49 -13.77 -13.61
N ILE A 180 -14.78 -13.65 -13.24
CA ILE A 180 -15.34 -12.37 -12.78
C ILE A 180 -14.68 -11.96 -11.46
N ARG A 181 -14.50 -12.90 -10.51
CA ARG A 181 -13.79 -12.66 -9.25
C ARG A 181 -12.39 -12.13 -9.48
N ILE A 182 -11.64 -12.77 -10.38
CA ILE A 182 -10.29 -12.35 -10.74
C ILE A 182 -10.30 -10.94 -11.35
N MET A 183 -11.23 -10.64 -12.27
CA MET A 183 -11.35 -9.30 -12.88
C MET A 183 -11.68 -8.22 -11.84
N LEU A 184 -12.65 -8.46 -10.95
CA LEU A 184 -13.02 -7.52 -9.88
C LEU A 184 -11.89 -7.35 -8.86
N SER A 185 -11.19 -8.43 -8.56
CA SER A 185 -10.01 -8.43 -7.72
C SER A 185 -8.89 -7.58 -8.35
N MET A 186 -8.54 -7.79 -9.62
CA MET A 186 -7.55 -6.95 -10.31
C MET A 186 -7.96 -5.48 -10.35
N TRP A 187 -9.24 -5.20 -10.65
CA TRP A 187 -9.78 -3.84 -10.64
C TRP A 187 -9.60 -3.15 -9.29
N SER A 188 -9.91 -3.87 -8.21
CA SER A 188 -9.68 -3.40 -6.83
C SER A 188 -8.21 -3.07 -6.57
N SER A 189 -7.27 -3.94 -6.98
CA SER A 189 -5.84 -3.66 -6.85
C SER A 189 -5.41 -2.41 -7.61
N ILE A 190 -5.92 -2.20 -8.83
CA ILE A 190 -5.60 -1.03 -9.66
C ILE A 190 -6.09 0.25 -8.99
N ILE A 191 -7.34 0.27 -8.50
CA ILE A 191 -7.88 1.43 -7.77
C ILE A 191 -7.02 1.74 -6.53
N MET A 192 -6.71 0.71 -5.73
CA MET A 192 -5.87 0.89 -4.53
C MET A 192 -4.47 1.41 -4.89
N MET A 193 -3.90 0.99 -6.02
CA MET A 193 -2.61 1.49 -6.50
C MET A 193 -2.69 2.97 -6.94
N ILE A 194 -3.78 3.39 -7.59
CA ILE A 194 -4.00 4.80 -7.95
C ILE A 194 -4.05 5.67 -6.69
N PHE A 195 -4.87 5.27 -5.71
CA PHE A 195 -4.95 6.00 -4.44
C PHE A 195 -3.65 5.95 -3.64
N ALA A 196 -2.87 4.88 -3.77
CA ALA A 196 -1.55 4.79 -3.18
C ALA A 196 -0.61 5.85 -3.71
N VAL A 197 -0.47 5.91 -5.03
CA VAL A 197 0.39 6.88 -5.71
C VAL A 197 -0.06 8.30 -5.42
N ASP A 198 -1.36 8.58 -5.51
CA ASP A 198 -1.92 9.91 -5.23
C ASP A 198 -1.68 10.35 -3.78
N ASN A 199 -1.84 9.44 -2.81
CA ASN A 199 -1.56 9.72 -1.39
C ASN A 199 -0.06 9.97 -1.14
N ILE A 200 0.82 9.17 -1.75
CA ILE A 200 2.28 9.38 -1.69
C ILE A 200 2.64 10.76 -2.24
N ILE A 201 2.12 11.11 -3.42
CA ILE A 201 2.40 12.40 -4.07
C ILE A 201 1.88 13.56 -3.19
N ASP A 202 0.66 13.49 -2.67
CA ASP A 202 0.11 14.53 -1.80
C ASP A 202 0.96 14.73 -0.55
N VAL A 203 1.28 13.64 0.15
CA VAL A 203 2.07 13.66 1.40
C VAL A 203 3.47 14.24 1.17
N PHE A 204 4.18 13.82 0.12
CA PHE A 204 5.54 14.30 -0.15
C PHE A 204 5.62 15.70 -0.76
N ASN A 205 4.49 16.25 -1.23
CA ASN A 205 4.41 17.66 -1.64
C ASN A 205 4.07 18.60 -0.48
N GLN A 206 3.76 18.10 0.72
CA GLN A 206 3.51 18.94 1.89
C GLN A 206 4.82 19.51 2.47
N PRO A 207 4.80 20.73 3.04
CA PRO A 207 5.93 21.25 3.80
C PRO A 207 6.19 20.37 5.02
N ASP A 208 7.47 20.19 5.37
CA ASP A 208 7.85 19.39 6.53
C ASP A 208 7.28 19.98 7.83
N LEU A 209 6.86 19.13 8.77
CA LEU A 209 6.32 19.53 10.08
C LEU A 209 7.26 20.38 10.92
N ASN A 210 8.57 20.34 10.61
CA ASN A 210 9.59 21.15 11.26
C ASN A 210 9.63 22.61 10.75
N ALA A 211 8.98 22.92 9.63
CA ALA A 211 8.78 24.30 9.20
C ALA A 211 7.80 25.00 10.15
N THR A 212 7.90 26.32 10.32
CA THR A 212 6.99 27.14 11.15
C THR A 212 5.54 27.08 10.64
N LEU A 213 4.83 25.99 10.99
CA LEU A 213 3.44 25.72 10.67
C LEU A 213 2.54 26.01 11.87
N ASN A 214 1.31 26.41 11.62
CA ASN A 214 0.30 26.56 12.68
C ASN A 214 -0.10 25.17 13.24
N ASN A 215 -0.44 25.08 14.53
CA ASN A 215 -0.78 23.81 15.20
C ASN A 215 -1.83 22.95 14.45
N ASN A 216 -2.84 23.57 13.82
CA ASN A 216 -3.87 22.84 13.07
C ASN A 216 -3.31 22.19 11.79
N GLN A 217 -2.37 22.85 11.11
CA GLN A 217 -1.70 22.30 9.92
C GLN A 217 -0.77 21.15 10.31
N MET A 218 -0.13 21.23 11.48
CA MET A 218 0.72 20.15 11.99
C MET A 218 -0.08 18.87 12.25
N ILE A 219 -1.28 18.99 12.81
CA ILE A 219 -2.16 17.83 13.05
C ILE A 219 -2.61 17.23 11.71
N ASP A 220 -3.05 18.04 10.75
CA ASP A 220 -3.49 17.55 9.43
C ASP A 220 -2.38 16.78 8.70
N ILE A 221 -1.18 17.37 8.62
CA ILE A 221 -0.02 16.73 8.00
C ILE A 221 0.38 15.47 8.78
N GLY A 222 0.44 15.51 10.11
CA GLY A 222 0.76 14.36 10.93
C GLY A 222 -0.22 13.19 10.72
N VAL A 223 -1.52 13.47 10.62
CA VAL A 223 -2.55 12.46 10.32
C VAL A 223 -2.35 11.86 8.93
N LYS A 224 -2.06 12.69 7.90
CA LYS A 224 -1.79 12.20 6.54
C LYS A 224 -0.59 11.25 6.49
N TYR A 225 0.54 11.61 7.14
CA TYR A 225 1.72 10.74 7.22
C TYR A 225 1.42 9.45 7.99
N PHE A 226 0.70 9.52 9.10
CA PHE A 226 0.30 8.33 9.86
C PHE A 226 -0.58 7.38 9.03
N LEU A 227 -1.60 7.93 8.34
CA LEU A 227 -2.46 7.14 7.46
C LEU A 227 -1.69 6.54 6.28
N LEU A 228 -0.69 7.25 5.73
CA LEU A 228 0.22 6.69 4.73
C LEU A 228 1.00 5.50 5.31
N GLY A 229 1.49 5.60 6.54
CA GLY A 229 2.14 4.50 7.25
C GLY A 229 1.24 3.27 7.37
N VAL A 230 0.00 3.44 7.85
CA VAL A 230 -0.99 2.36 7.98
C VAL A 230 -1.29 1.73 6.62
N SER A 231 -1.52 2.57 5.61
CA SER A 231 -1.92 2.10 4.29
C SER A 231 -0.79 1.47 3.47
N SER A 232 0.48 1.79 3.77
CA SER A 232 1.67 1.32 3.03
C SER A 232 1.76 -0.22 2.90
N LEU A 233 1.36 -0.97 3.92
CA LEU A 233 1.34 -2.44 3.89
C LEU A 233 0.33 -2.96 2.86
N TYR A 234 -0.85 -2.36 2.80
CA TYR A 234 -1.89 -2.70 1.83
C TYR A 234 -1.51 -2.26 0.42
N MET A 235 -0.86 -1.11 0.28
CA MET A 235 -0.34 -0.64 -1.01
C MET A 235 0.69 -1.62 -1.56
N MET A 236 1.64 -2.03 -0.72
CA MET A 236 2.67 -3.00 -1.11
C MET A 236 2.04 -4.35 -1.50
N GLN A 237 1.06 -4.84 -0.74
CA GLN A 237 0.37 -6.08 -1.09
C GLN A 237 -0.36 -6.00 -2.43
N ASN A 238 -1.07 -4.89 -2.71
CA ASN A 238 -1.74 -4.70 -4.00
C ASN A 238 -0.73 -4.56 -5.14
N TYR A 239 0.42 -3.91 -4.90
CA TYR A 239 1.52 -3.85 -5.85
C TYR A 239 2.09 -5.24 -6.18
N LEU A 240 2.37 -6.07 -5.17
CA LEU A 240 2.88 -7.43 -5.34
C LEU A 240 1.91 -8.33 -6.13
N LEU A 241 0.60 -8.14 -5.96
CA LEU A 241 -0.41 -8.85 -6.75
C LEU A 241 -0.41 -8.43 -8.23
N LEU A 242 -0.22 -7.14 -8.50
CA LEU A 242 -0.24 -6.62 -9.88
C LEU A 242 1.05 -6.89 -10.64
N ILE A 243 2.22 -6.80 -10.00
CA ILE A 243 3.52 -6.93 -10.69
C ILE A 243 3.71 -8.32 -11.31
N ALA A 244 3.08 -9.35 -10.75
CA ALA A 244 3.10 -10.69 -11.31
C ALA A 244 2.50 -10.78 -12.73
N PHE A 245 1.66 -9.83 -13.13
CA PHE A 245 1.08 -9.76 -14.48
C PHE A 245 1.88 -8.91 -15.46
N ILE A 246 2.97 -8.26 -15.02
CA ILE A 246 3.83 -7.46 -15.88
C ILE A 246 4.89 -8.40 -16.50
N PRO A 247 4.87 -8.65 -17.82
CA PRO A 247 5.84 -9.54 -18.45
C PRO A 247 7.26 -8.99 -18.30
N GLY A 248 8.18 -9.83 -17.82
CA GLY A 248 9.58 -9.46 -17.64
C GLY A 248 10.27 -9.23 -18.98
N LYS A 249 11.21 -8.27 -19.03
CA LYS A 249 12.03 -7.99 -20.23
C LYS A 249 12.80 -9.23 -20.73
N LYS A 250 13.08 -10.21 -19.86
CA LYS A 250 13.80 -11.44 -20.20
C LYS A 250 12.89 -12.57 -20.72
N ASP A 251 11.58 -12.48 -20.52
CA ASP A 251 10.62 -13.54 -20.91
C ASP A 251 10.19 -13.40 -22.38
N LYS A 252 10.39 -12.23 -22.99
CA LYS A 252 10.10 -11.98 -24.41
C LYS A 252 11.02 -12.70 -25.39
N TYR A 253 12.17 -13.23 -24.95
CA TYR A 253 13.22 -13.78 -25.82
C TYR A 253 13.76 -15.15 -25.38
N SER A 254 13.24 -15.75 -24.32
CA SER A 254 13.66 -17.08 -23.88
C SER A 254 12.76 -18.17 -24.46
N THR A 255 13.30 -19.00 -25.35
CA THR A 255 12.71 -20.28 -25.80
C THR A 255 12.89 -21.41 -24.80
N ASP A 256 13.47 -21.11 -23.64
CA ASP A 256 13.81 -22.09 -22.62
C ASP A 256 12.54 -22.55 -21.88
N SER A 257 12.18 -23.82 -22.08
CA SER A 257 10.96 -24.43 -21.53
C SER A 257 10.85 -24.28 -20.02
N GLU A 258 11.97 -24.27 -19.30
CA GLU A 258 12.01 -24.13 -17.86
C GLU A 258 11.55 -22.72 -17.43
N ARG A 259 11.99 -21.68 -18.14
CA ARG A 259 11.65 -20.28 -17.84
C ARG A 259 10.19 -19.97 -18.15
N ILE A 260 9.68 -20.55 -19.25
CA ILE A 260 8.26 -20.48 -19.60
C ILE A 260 7.42 -21.16 -18.51
N SER A 261 7.88 -22.31 -18.00
CA SER A 261 7.19 -23.02 -16.92
C SER A 261 7.19 -22.26 -15.59
N ALA A 262 8.29 -21.56 -15.27
CA ALA A 262 8.39 -20.73 -14.07
C ALA A 262 7.44 -19.53 -14.15
N ALA A 263 7.44 -18.78 -15.26
CA ALA A 263 6.53 -17.66 -15.47
C ALA A 263 5.06 -18.10 -15.43
N ALA A 264 4.73 -19.27 -16.01
CA ALA A 264 3.39 -19.83 -15.95
C ALA A 264 2.95 -20.18 -14.51
N ARG A 265 3.87 -20.69 -13.68
CA ARG A 265 3.60 -20.97 -12.26
C ARG A 265 3.38 -19.69 -11.46
N GLU A 266 4.17 -18.65 -11.68
CA GLU A 266 4.01 -17.36 -11.03
C GLU A 266 2.67 -16.70 -11.37
N LEU A 267 2.27 -16.76 -12.66
CA LEU A 267 0.97 -16.28 -13.11
C LEU A 267 -0.18 -17.07 -12.49
N GLU A 268 -0.07 -18.40 -12.43
CA GLU A 268 -1.10 -19.24 -11.82
C GLU A 268 -1.21 -18.97 -10.31
N GLN A 269 -0.08 -18.80 -9.62
CA GLN A 269 -0.07 -18.45 -8.21
C GLN A 269 -0.77 -17.10 -8.00
N SER A 270 -0.40 -16.07 -8.76
CA SER A 270 -1.06 -14.76 -8.67
C SER A 270 -2.56 -14.83 -8.97
N ARG A 271 -2.97 -15.66 -9.94
CA ARG A 271 -4.38 -15.92 -10.24
C ARG A 271 -5.10 -16.52 -9.04
N GLN A 272 -4.50 -17.52 -8.39
CA GLN A 272 -5.04 -18.12 -7.17
C GLN A 272 -5.09 -17.13 -6.00
N ASP A 273 -4.14 -16.22 -5.90
CA ASP A 273 -4.13 -15.19 -4.86
C ASP A 273 -5.23 -14.14 -5.07
N HIS A 274 -5.46 -13.76 -6.33
CA HIS A 274 -6.59 -12.91 -6.69
C HIS A 274 -7.93 -13.59 -6.46
N LEU A 275 -8.01 -14.89 -6.71
CA LEU A 275 -9.20 -15.70 -6.53
C LEU A 275 -9.50 -15.91 -5.03
N SER A 276 -8.52 -16.33 -4.25
CA SER A 276 -8.66 -16.67 -2.83
C SER A 276 -9.05 -15.48 -1.95
N ARG A 277 -8.61 -14.27 -2.31
CA ARG A 277 -9.00 -13.06 -1.57
C ARG A 277 -10.40 -12.56 -1.90
N TYR A 278 -10.97 -12.92 -3.05
CA TYR A 278 -12.29 -12.46 -3.46
C TYR A 278 -13.35 -13.46 -3.02
N SER A 279 -14.24 -13.01 -2.14
CA SER A 279 -15.32 -13.83 -1.59
C SER A 279 -16.26 -14.33 -2.69
N ASP A 280 -16.70 -15.56 -2.52
CA ASP A 280 -17.78 -16.21 -3.26
C ASP A 280 -19.18 -15.81 -2.72
N ASP A 281 -19.23 -15.20 -1.53
CA ASP A 281 -20.47 -14.69 -0.95
C ASP A 281 -20.96 -13.45 -1.70
N GLN A 282 -22.26 -13.46 -2.00
CA GLN A 282 -22.95 -12.36 -2.66
C GLN A 282 -23.32 -11.28 -1.65
N VAL A 283 -23.13 -10.01 -2.03
CA VAL A 283 -23.55 -8.89 -1.20
C VAL A 283 -25.03 -8.64 -1.41
N PRO A 284 -25.88 -8.66 -0.36
CA PRO A 284 -27.29 -8.34 -0.51
C PRO A 284 -27.50 -6.99 -1.19
N PHE A 285 -28.43 -6.93 -2.14
CA PHE A 285 -28.83 -5.70 -2.84
C PHE A 285 -29.05 -4.51 -1.90
N SER A 286 -29.66 -4.71 -0.73
CA SER A 286 -29.88 -3.66 0.27
C SER A 286 -28.59 -3.06 0.82
N LEU A 287 -27.53 -3.87 1.00
CA LEU A 287 -26.22 -3.39 1.41
C LEU A 287 -25.49 -2.67 0.28
N ALA A 288 -25.67 -3.10 -0.98
CA ALA A 288 -25.14 -2.40 -2.14
C ALA A 288 -25.78 -1.00 -2.29
N VAL A 289 -27.10 -0.90 -2.13
CA VAL A 289 -27.80 0.40 -2.14
C VAL A 289 -27.35 1.28 -0.96
N LEU A 290 -27.20 0.72 0.24
CA LEU A 290 -26.67 1.45 1.39
C LEU A 290 -25.25 1.97 1.14
N CYS A 291 -24.39 1.16 0.50
CA CYS A 291 -23.04 1.54 0.10
C CYS A 291 -23.05 2.78 -0.81
N ILE A 292 -23.90 2.77 -1.83
CA ILE A 292 -24.05 3.90 -2.77
C ILE A 292 -24.50 5.15 -2.02
N LEU A 293 -25.59 5.06 -1.26
CA LEU A 293 -26.12 6.20 -0.52
C LEU A 293 -25.09 6.79 0.45
N TYR A 294 -24.38 5.93 1.19
CA TYR A 294 -23.37 6.36 2.15
C TYR A 294 -22.19 7.07 1.47
N ALA A 295 -21.57 6.41 0.48
CA ALA A 295 -20.39 6.93 -0.19
C ALA A 295 -20.72 8.20 -1.00
N SER A 296 -21.82 8.20 -1.75
CA SER A 296 -22.26 9.37 -2.52
C SER A 296 -22.61 10.56 -1.62
N SER A 297 -23.15 10.34 -0.41
CA SER A 297 -23.42 11.42 0.54
C SER A 297 -22.12 12.06 1.04
N ILE A 298 -21.16 11.26 1.49
CA ILE A 298 -19.89 11.78 2.01
C ILE A 298 -19.08 12.44 0.90
N PHE A 299 -18.93 11.79 -0.25
CA PHE A 299 -18.20 12.36 -1.38
C PHE A 299 -18.90 13.59 -1.95
N GLY A 300 -20.23 13.60 -2.04
CA GLY A 300 -21.00 14.77 -2.48
C GLY A 300 -20.81 15.96 -1.55
N ILE A 301 -20.92 15.76 -0.23
CA ILE A 301 -20.65 16.80 0.76
C ILE A 301 -19.20 17.30 0.62
N ASN A 302 -18.23 16.39 0.51
CA ASN A 302 -16.84 16.82 0.40
C ASN A 302 -16.56 17.59 -0.89
N TYR A 303 -17.13 17.15 -2.02
CA TYR A 303 -16.98 17.81 -3.32
C TYR A 303 -17.53 19.25 -3.33
N PHE A 304 -18.68 19.49 -2.71
CA PHE A 304 -19.29 20.83 -2.69
C PHE A 304 -18.73 21.75 -1.61
N TYR A 305 -18.29 21.21 -0.46
CA TYR A 305 -17.92 22.01 0.70
C TYR A 305 -16.43 21.94 1.07
N ASN A 306 -15.63 21.08 0.42
CA ASN A 306 -14.19 20.88 0.69
C ASN A 306 -13.87 20.71 2.19
N VAL A 307 -14.66 19.87 2.87
CA VAL A 307 -14.59 19.69 4.33
C VAL A 307 -13.23 19.12 4.75
N VAL A 308 -12.73 18.15 3.99
CA VAL A 308 -11.41 17.53 4.17
C VAL A 308 -10.73 17.33 2.82
N SER A 309 -9.42 17.02 2.82
CA SER A 309 -8.75 16.66 1.57
C SER A 309 -9.39 15.45 0.91
N LYS A 310 -9.35 15.38 -0.42
CA LYS A 310 -9.85 14.27 -1.23
C LYS A 310 -9.41 12.90 -0.70
N GLN A 311 -8.12 12.76 -0.40
CA GLN A 311 -7.54 11.51 0.11
C GLN A 311 -8.11 11.17 1.49
N SER A 312 -8.26 12.16 2.36
CA SER A 312 -8.85 11.98 3.69
C SER A 312 -10.31 11.53 3.59
N ALA A 313 -11.09 12.09 2.67
CA ALA A 313 -12.47 11.65 2.42
C ALA A 313 -12.54 10.19 1.93
N ILE A 314 -11.69 9.80 0.99
CA ILE A 314 -11.61 8.41 0.48
C ILE A 314 -11.27 7.44 1.62
N TRP A 315 -10.21 7.73 2.40
CA TRP A 315 -9.79 6.89 3.51
C TRP A 315 -10.84 6.84 4.63
N LEU A 316 -11.49 7.96 4.92
CA LEU A 316 -12.59 8.02 5.88
C LEU A 316 -13.71 7.06 5.47
N VAL A 317 -14.12 7.08 4.20
CA VAL A 317 -15.17 6.17 3.69
C VAL A 317 -14.72 4.71 3.78
N PHE A 318 -13.49 4.39 3.37
CA PHE A 318 -12.95 3.03 3.43
C PHE A 318 -12.82 2.48 4.86
N PHE A 319 -12.53 3.34 5.83
CA PHE A 319 -12.43 2.94 7.23
C PHE A 319 -13.79 2.87 7.92
N SER A 320 -14.65 3.86 7.70
CA SER A 320 -15.93 4.00 8.40
C SER A 320 -17.01 3.04 7.89
N PHE A 321 -17.08 2.79 6.58
CA PHE A 321 -18.15 1.96 6.02
C PHE A 321 -18.13 0.51 6.54
N PRO A 322 -16.99 -0.20 6.57
CA PRO A 322 -16.93 -1.55 7.16
C PRO A 322 -17.33 -1.57 8.65
N LEU A 323 -16.98 -0.52 9.42
CA LEU A 323 -17.37 -0.40 10.83
C LEU A 323 -18.87 -0.25 10.99
N ILE A 324 -19.52 0.56 10.15
CA ILE A 324 -20.98 0.72 10.13
C ILE A 324 -21.65 -0.61 9.83
N ILE A 325 -21.19 -1.34 8.81
CA ILE A 325 -21.75 -2.65 8.47
C ILE A 325 -21.56 -3.66 9.62
N SER A 326 -20.38 -3.69 10.24
CA SER A 326 -20.10 -4.55 11.40
C SER A 326 -21.02 -4.22 12.59
N GLY A 327 -21.23 -2.93 12.87
CA GLY A 327 -22.17 -2.46 13.89
C GLY A 327 -23.61 -2.87 13.59
N LEU A 328 -24.07 -2.67 12.35
CA LEU A 328 -25.42 -3.07 11.93
C LEU A 328 -25.65 -4.58 12.01
N LYS A 329 -24.63 -5.39 11.69
CA LYS A 329 -24.69 -6.85 11.87
C LYS A 329 -24.79 -7.25 13.33
N LYS A 330 -24.13 -6.53 14.26
CA LYS A 330 -24.22 -6.78 15.70
C LYS A 330 -25.56 -6.36 16.31
N ILE A 331 -26.28 -5.42 15.69
CA ILE A 331 -27.59 -4.93 16.15
C ILE A 331 -28.74 -5.83 15.67
N LYS A 332 -28.51 -6.67 14.65
CA LYS A 332 -29.44 -7.74 14.26
C LYS A 332 -29.16 -9.02 15.08
N ILE A 333 -30.17 -9.42 15.87
CA ILE A 333 -30.32 -10.76 16.48
C ILE A 333 -30.27 -11.83 15.39
#